data_AF-A0A0C9Z4D1-F1
#
_entry.id   AF-A0A0C9Z4D1-F1
#
_cell.length_a   1.000
_cell.length_b   1.000
_cell.length_c   1.000
_cell.angle_alpha   90.00
_cell.angle_beta   90.00
_cell.angle_gamma   90.00
#
_symmetry.space_group_name_H-M   'P 1'
#
loop_
_entity.id
_entity.type
_entity.pdbx_description
1 polymer ?
#
loop_
_entity_poly.entity_id
_entity_poly.type
_entity_poly.pdbx_seq_one_letter_code
_entity_poly.pdbx_strand_id
1 'polypeptide(L)'
;MPNQYKPTSPLDKITPHILCLWKAYQNDREIVRILREKHIDTEQSIHDAMIDIHQMYPKAGIQEVISLLFYEKNMSVSRTIVSSYFTIFKPELVRECKARCLKRRHFCAVSVNNLFTINQHDKWLRFGLGLHTRIEPFSGCFETVLDHGVNEGLYDVGNTLQNMVFRWVFIPWLQCELDAYHNRVNNTAKQHNRNKMLPHGVPSHIYDSPQDFNTLDFKVIIDHDGVDQVRKLYINPSHVVFDIVPPTLGNFIQHCYDQMGCPEVTHSSVWTVYRNLLSVLQLADNIPPTLLDETEPNEDDVPLLEGCSYLPFCKESNGPY
;
A
#
# COMPACT_ATOMS: atom_id res chain seq x y z
N MET A 1 59.66 22.99 -31.29
CA MET A 1 59.34 23.46 -29.92
C MET A 1 57.84 23.73 -29.84
N PRO A 2 57.11 23.13 -28.89
CA PRO A 2 55.70 23.41 -28.70
C PRO A 2 55.52 24.89 -28.30
N ASN A 3 54.47 25.52 -28.82
CA ASN A 3 54.18 26.94 -28.62
C ASN A 3 53.89 27.22 -27.13
N GLN A 4 54.72 28.07 -26.50
CA GLN A 4 54.65 28.43 -25.08
C GLN A 4 53.35 29.11 -24.64
N TYR A 5 52.52 29.57 -25.59
CA TYR A 5 51.25 30.23 -25.32
C TYR A 5 50.02 29.32 -25.50
N LYS A 6 50.22 28.03 -25.81
CA LYS A 6 49.14 27.04 -25.84
C LYS A 6 49.19 26.18 -24.57
N PRO A 7 48.07 25.96 -23.87
CA PRO A 7 48.05 24.99 -22.78
C PRO A 7 48.51 23.63 -23.30
N THR A 8 49.39 22.97 -22.54
CA THR A 8 49.90 21.64 -22.88
C THR A 8 48.74 20.68 -23.10
N SER A 9 48.81 19.87 -24.17
CA SER A 9 47.77 18.90 -24.49
C SER A 9 47.48 18.02 -23.27
N PRO A 10 46.21 17.73 -22.94
CA PRO A 10 45.86 16.81 -21.84
C PRO A 10 46.59 15.46 -21.94
N LEU A 11 46.94 15.04 -23.15
CA LEU A 11 47.71 13.82 -23.43
C LEU A 11 49.10 13.87 -22.79
N ASP A 12 49.84 14.96 -22.93
CA ASP A 12 51.25 15.06 -22.47
C ASP A 12 51.38 14.94 -20.95
N LYS A 13 50.34 15.34 -20.21
CA LYS A 13 50.28 15.21 -18.74
C LYS A 13 50.00 13.79 -18.28
N ILE A 14 49.25 13.01 -19.06
CA ILE A 14 48.76 11.68 -18.67
C ILE A 14 49.67 10.57 -19.23
N THR A 15 50.40 10.83 -20.32
CA THR A 15 51.33 9.89 -20.97
C THR A 15 52.33 9.23 -19.99
N PRO A 16 53.00 9.97 -19.07
CA PRO A 16 53.97 9.35 -18.16
C PRO A 16 53.32 8.33 -17.20
N HIS A 17 52.10 8.62 -16.75
CA HIS A 17 51.35 7.77 -15.83
C HIS A 17 50.82 6.50 -16.52
N ILE A 18 50.30 6.62 -17.75
CA ILE A 18 49.88 5.48 -18.57
C ILE A 18 51.07 4.53 -18.79
N LEU A 19 52.23 5.08 -19.19
CA LEU A 19 53.44 4.27 -19.44
C LEU A 19 53.93 3.56 -18.18
N CYS A 20 53.84 4.19 -17.01
CA CYS A 20 54.20 3.57 -15.74
C CYS A 20 53.26 2.41 -15.37
N LEU A 21 51.95 2.60 -15.50
CA LEU A 21 50.95 1.60 -15.16
C LEU A 21 50.95 0.42 -16.15
N TRP A 22 51.22 0.69 -17.43
CA TRP A 22 51.38 -0.36 -18.46
C TRP A 22 52.62 -1.23 -18.21
N LYS A 23 53.73 -0.61 -17.78
CA LYS A 23 54.94 -1.35 -17.33
C LYS A 23 54.72 -2.17 -16.06
N ALA A 24 53.70 -1.85 -15.27
CA ALA A 24 53.31 -2.61 -14.08
C ALA A 24 52.32 -3.76 -14.37
N TYR A 25 52.15 -4.14 -15.64
CA TYR A 25 51.24 -5.22 -16.12
C TYR A 25 49.77 -5.03 -15.73
N GLN A 26 49.33 -3.79 -15.53
CA GLN A 26 47.91 -3.52 -15.28
C GLN A 26 47.12 -3.64 -16.60
N ASN A 27 45.94 -4.23 -16.55
CA ASN A 27 45.06 -4.27 -17.71
C ASN A 27 44.45 -2.89 -17.97
N ASP A 28 44.04 -2.63 -19.21
CA ASP A 28 43.54 -1.32 -19.64
C ASP A 28 42.40 -0.78 -18.76
N ARG A 29 41.54 -1.67 -18.26
CA ARG A 29 40.44 -1.31 -17.36
C ARG A 29 40.95 -0.82 -16.01
N GLU A 30 41.97 -1.46 -15.46
CA GLU A 30 42.59 -1.09 -14.19
C GLU A 30 43.45 0.17 -14.32
N ILE A 31 44.14 0.34 -15.45
CA ILE A 31 44.88 1.58 -15.79
C ILE A 31 43.91 2.76 -15.83
N VAL A 32 42.78 2.63 -16.53
CA VAL A 32 41.76 3.68 -16.58
C VAL A 32 41.17 3.97 -15.20
N ARG A 33 40.94 2.93 -14.38
CA ARG A 33 40.44 3.11 -13.01
C ARG A 33 41.43 3.91 -12.15
N ILE A 34 42.70 3.50 -12.13
CA ILE A 34 43.74 4.15 -11.32
C ILE A 34 44.01 5.59 -11.78
N LEU A 35 44.02 5.83 -13.09
CA LEU A 35 44.18 7.18 -13.64
C LEU A 35 43.03 8.09 -13.24
N ARG A 36 41.79 7.59 -13.28
CA ARG A 36 40.61 8.33 -12.81
C ARG A 36 40.67 8.63 -11.32
N GLU A 37 40.98 7.63 -10.50
CA GLU A 37 40.97 7.76 -9.03
C GLU A 37 42.13 8.58 -8.45
N LYS A 38 43.33 8.53 -9.06
CA LYS A 38 44.54 9.12 -8.45
C LYS A 38 45.09 10.36 -9.15
N HIS A 39 44.75 10.57 -10.41
CA HIS A 39 45.39 11.59 -11.24
C HIS A 39 44.42 12.52 -11.97
N ILE A 40 43.12 12.19 -12.02
CA ILE A 40 42.11 12.98 -12.73
C ILE A 40 41.05 13.50 -11.75
N ASP A 41 40.46 12.64 -10.90
CA ASP A 41 39.37 12.99 -10.00
C ASP A 41 39.81 12.85 -8.52
N THR A 42 40.36 13.90 -7.90
CA THR A 42 40.65 13.94 -6.44
C THR A 42 39.74 14.93 -5.72
N GLU A 43 39.55 14.78 -4.40
CA GLU A 43 38.72 15.70 -3.60
C GLU A 43 39.18 17.15 -3.69
N GLN A 44 40.49 17.35 -3.88
CA GLN A 44 41.13 18.65 -4.00
C GLN A 44 40.97 19.23 -5.41
N SER A 45 40.97 18.38 -6.44
CA SER A 45 40.68 18.75 -7.84
C SER A 45 39.26 19.32 -7.99
N ILE A 46 38.32 18.85 -7.16
CA ILE A 46 36.93 19.30 -7.17
C ILE A 46 36.64 20.40 -6.14
N HIS A 47 37.59 20.77 -5.26
CA HIS A 47 37.31 21.61 -4.09
C HIS A 47 36.84 23.01 -4.44
N ASP A 48 37.56 23.71 -5.33
CA ASP A 48 37.18 25.05 -5.77
C ASP A 48 35.83 25.02 -6.51
N ALA A 49 35.63 24.00 -7.37
CA ALA A 49 34.37 23.77 -8.06
C ALA A 49 33.21 23.48 -7.08
N MET A 50 33.47 22.76 -6.00
CA MET A 50 32.51 22.44 -4.95
C MET A 50 32.15 23.64 -4.08
N ILE A 51 33.13 24.52 -3.79
CA ILE A 51 32.90 25.80 -3.10
C ILE A 51 31.97 26.65 -3.93
N ASP A 52 32.30 26.84 -5.22
CA ASP A 52 31.48 27.62 -6.14
C ASP A 52 30.05 27.07 -6.24
N ILE A 53 29.89 25.75 -6.40
CA ILE A 53 28.58 25.10 -6.49
C ILE A 53 27.78 25.29 -5.20
N HIS A 54 28.41 25.19 -4.03
CA HIS A 54 27.70 25.37 -2.75
C HIS A 54 27.46 26.84 -2.37
N GLN A 55 28.17 27.80 -2.98
CA GLN A 55 27.77 29.20 -2.90
C GLN A 55 26.41 29.41 -3.56
N MET A 56 26.18 28.78 -4.72
CA MET A 56 24.92 28.88 -5.44
C MET A 56 23.82 27.93 -4.91
N TYR A 57 24.20 26.73 -4.47
CA TYR A 57 23.28 25.69 -4.02
C TYR A 57 23.69 25.14 -2.64
N PRO A 58 23.44 25.89 -1.54
CA PRO A 58 23.98 25.56 -0.22
C PRO A 58 23.51 24.23 0.37
N LYS A 59 22.36 23.71 -0.10
CA LYS A 59 21.72 22.47 0.39
C LYS A 59 21.82 21.31 -0.59
N ALA A 60 22.56 21.45 -1.69
CA ALA A 60 22.62 20.44 -2.74
C ALA A 60 23.15 19.11 -2.18
N GLY A 61 22.42 18.03 -2.46
CA GLY A 61 22.81 16.69 -2.03
C GLY A 61 23.86 16.06 -2.93
N ILE A 62 24.46 14.96 -2.49
CA ILE A 62 25.52 14.25 -3.23
C ILE A 62 25.14 13.99 -4.70
N GLN A 63 23.92 13.53 -4.96
CA GLN A 63 23.46 13.20 -6.33
C GLN A 63 23.29 14.44 -7.22
N GLU A 64 22.81 15.53 -6.64
CA GLU A 64 22.63 16.80 -7.34
C GLU A 64 23.98 17.41 -7.67
N VAL A 65 24.90 17.43 -6.70
CA VAL A 65 26.26 17.94 -6.88
C VAL A 65 27.02 17.19 -7.97
N ILE A 66 26.89 15.86 -8.05
CA ILE A 66 27.50 15.09 -9.15
C ILE A 66 26.98 15.57 -10.51
N SER A 67 25.67 15.84 -10.58
CA SER A 67 25.04 16.34 -11.80
C SER A 67 25.53 17.77 -12.12
N LEU A 68 25.63 18.65 -11.12
CA LEU A 68 26.09 20.03 -11.28
C LEU A 68 27.57 20.10 -11.67
N LEU A 69 28.42 19.28 -11.07
CA LEU A 69 29.83 19.17 -11.49
C LEU A 69 29.93 18.75 -12.95
N PHE A 70 29.08 17.81 -13.39
CA PHE A 70 29.08 17.34 -14.76
C PHE A 70 28.58 18.40 -15.75
N TYR A 71 27.46 19.08 -15.44
CA TYR A 71 26.85 20.02 -16.39
C TYR A 71 27.42 21.44 -16.33
N GLU A 72 27.76 21.96 -15.14
CA GLU A 72 28.22 23.35 -14.98
C GLU A 72 29.73 23.49 -15.02
N LYS A 73 30.45 22.50 -14.47
CA LYS A 73 31.91 22.53 -14.38
C LYS A 73 32.59 21.61 -15.40
N ASN A 74 31.80 20.84 -16.17
CA ASN A 74 32.27 19.85 -17.14
C ASN A 74 33.20 18.79 -16.51
N MET A 75 32.91 18.42 -15.26
CA MET A 75 33.69 17.47 -14.46
C MET A 75 32.85 16.22 -14.19
N SER A 76 33.28 15.09 -14.75
CA SER A 76 32.63 13.79 -14.48
C SER A 76 33.22 13.16 -13.24
N VAL A 77 32.65 13.45 -12.07
CA VAL A 77 33.19 12.99 -10.79
C VAL A 77 32.42 11.79 -10.26
N SER A 78 33.13 10.79 -9.72
CA SER A 78 32.49 9.62 -9.12
C SER A 78 31.72 9.98 -7.84
N ARG A 79 30.61 9.26 -7.59
CA ARG A 79 29.81 9.43 -6.37
C ARG A 79 30.63 9.24 -5.10
N THR A 80 31.60 8.33 -5.13
CA THR A 80 32.47 8.04 -3.99
C THR A 80 33.28 9.26 -3.59
N ILE A 81 33.87 9.99 -4.55
CA ILE A 81 34.70 11.17 -4.28
C ILE A 81 33.85 12.31 -3.73
N VAL A 82 32.67 12.57 -4.31
CA VAL A 82 31.74 13.59 -3.80
C VAL A 82 31.26 13.21 -2.39
N SER A 83 30.95 11.94 -2.15
CA SER A 83 30.57 11.46 -0.82
C SER A 83 31.69 11.61 0.21
N SER A 84 32.94 11.32 -0.16
CA SER A 84 34.12 11.54 0.68
C SER A 84 34.32 13.03 0.98
N TYR A 85 34.19 13.89 -0.03
CA TYR A 85 34.26 15.33 0.13
C TYR A 85 33.22 15.87 1.13
N PHE A 86 31.95 15.47 0.99
CA PHE A 86 30.89 15.89 1.92
C PHE A 86 31.16 15.42 3.36
N THR A 87 31.75 14.24 3.51
CA THR A 87 32.09 13.69 4.83
C THR A 87 33.24 14.46 5.48
N ILE A 88 34.23 14.90 4.69
CA ILE A 88 35.44 15.60 5.17
C ILE A 88 35.18 17.10 5.39
N PHE A 89 34.52 17.78 4.45
CA PHE A 89 34.43 19.24 4.42
C PHE A 89 33.05 19.82 4.77
N LYS A 90 31.98 19.00 4.75
CA LYS A 90 30.58 19.44 5.00
C LYS A 90 29.74 18.45 5.84
N PRO A 91 30.25 17.90 6.97
CA PRO A 91 29.57 16.84 7.72
C PRO A 91 28.23 17.25 8.36
N GLU A 92 28.03 18.54 8.61
CA GLU A 92 26.80 19.12 9.14
C GLU A 92 25.62 18.96 8.17
N LEU A 93 25.83 19.21 6.88
CA LEU A 93 24.81 19.05 5.84
C LEU A 93 24.34 17.59 5.75
N VAL A 94 25.27 16.64 5.89
CA VAL A 94 24.95 15.21 5.92
C VAL A 94 24.07 14.85 7.11
N ARG A 95 24.30 15.50 8.26
CA ARG A 95 23.54 15.27 9.51
C ARG A 95 22.13 15.84 9.41
N GLU A 96 21.97 17.04 8.86
CA GLU A 96 20.66 17.66 8.63
C GLU A 96 19.80 16.85 7.67
N CYS A 97 20.38 16.33 6.59
CA CYS A 97 19.66 15.48 5.62
C CYS A 97 19.16 14.17 6.24
N LYS A 98 19.87 13.61 7.23
CA LYS A 98 19.47 12.38 7.92
C LYS A 98 18.38 12.59 8.99
N ALA A 99 18.05 13.82 9.37
CA ALA A 99 17.06 14.10 10.41
C ALA A 99 15.60 13.94 9.95
N ARG A 100 15.34 13.83 8.64
CA ARG A 100 13.99 13.83 8.04
C ARG A 100 13.53 12.44 7.55
N CYS A 101 13.69 11.42 8.38
CA CYS A 101 13.19 10.07 8.07
C CYS A 101 11.68 9.93 8.35
N LEU A 102 11.00 9.09 7.57
CA LEU A 102 9.59 8.73 7.73
C LEU A 102 9.32 8.08 9.11
N LYS A 103 8.42 8.68 9.89
CA LYS A 103 7.88 8.09 11.13
C LYS A 103 6.68 7.21 10.78
N ARG A 104 6.78 5.90 10.98
CA ARG A 104 5.72 4.92 10.68
C ARG A 104 4.52 5.15 11.62
N ARG A 105 3.30 5.25 11.08
CA ARG A 105 2.03 5.32 11.83
C ARG A 105 1.11 4.16 11.41
N HIS A 106 0.36 3.62 12.36
CA HIS A 106 -0.67 2.59 12.14
C HIS A 106 -2.05 3.25 12.01
N PHE A 107 -2.92 2.72 11.14
CA PHE A 107 -4.31 3.15 10.95
C PHE A 107 -5.25 1.95 11.14
N CYS A 108 -6.46 2.18 11.67
CA CYS A 108 -7.52 1.17 11.83
C CYS A 108 -8.81 1.68 11.16
N ALA A 109 -9.63 0.78 10.60
CA ALA A 109 -10.89 1.05 9.92
C ALA A 109 -12.05 0.21 10.50
N VAL A 110 -13.25 0.79 10.66
CA VAL A 110 -14.43 0.24 11.37
C VAL A 110 -15.46 -0.42 10.42
N SER A 111 -15.41 -0.16 9.11
CA SER A 111 -16.30 -0.73 8.08
C SER A 111 -15.74 -0.60 6.65
N VAL A 112 -16.39 -1.20 5.64
CA VAL A 112 -16.13 -0.90 4.22
C VAL A 112 -16.42 0.58 3.99
N ASN A 113 -15.52 1.30 3.31
CA ASN A 113 -15.51 2.78 3.21
C ASN A 113 -15.11 3.55 4.48
N ASN A 114 -14.71 2.89 5.57
CA ASN A 114 -14.28 3.61 6.77
C ASN A 114 -12.88 4.24 6.63
N LEU A 115 -12.07 3.80 5.66
CA LEU A 115 -10.75 4.36 5.43
C LEU A 115 -10.43 4.41 3.94
N PHE A 116 -10.05 5.60 3.47
CA PHE A 116 -9.57 5.78 2.11
C PHE A 116 -8.13 6.29 2.14
N THR A 117 -7.24 5.55 1.49
CA THR A 117 -5.88 6.02 1.27
C THR A 117 -5.86 6.88 0.01
N ILE A 118 -5.49 8.16 0.18
CA ILE A 118 -5.41 9.15 -0.91
C ILE A 118 -3.94 9.48 -1.11
N ASN A 119 -3.42 9.23 -2.31
CA ASN A 119 -2.05 9.56 -2.67
C ASN A 119 -2.04 10.43 -3.94
N GLN A 120 -1.06 11.33 -4.05
CA GLN A 120 -0.88 12.17 -5.22
C GLN A 120 0.37 11.72 -5.98
N HIS A 121 0.29 11.65 -7.31
CA HIS A 121 1.43 11.36 -8.17
C HIS A 121 1.80 12.58 -9.02
N ASP A 122 3.05 13.06 -8.86
CA ASP A 122 3.47 14.39 -9.33
C ASP A 122 4.03 14.47 -10.76
N LYS A 123 3.99 13.38 -11.53
CA LYS A 123 4.63 13.31 -12.86
C LYS A 123 4.04 14.28 -13.89
N TRP A 124 2.82 14.78 -13.69
CA TRP A 124 2.07 15.56 -14.68
C TRP A 124 2.02 17.06 -14.39
N LEU A 125 2.55 17.50 -13.25
CA LEU A 125 2.55 18.91 -12.83
C LEU A 125 3.22 19.85 -13.83
N ARG A 126 4.16 19.34 -14.63
CA ARG A 126 4.82 20.07 -15.73
C ARG A 126 3.89 20.55 -16.85
N PHE A 127 2.64 20.08 -16.88
CA PHE A 127 1.59 20.56 -17.79
C PHE A 127 0.53 21.40 -17.06
N GLY A 128 0.76 21.76 -15.79
CA GLY A 128 -0.20 22.47 -14.94
C GLY A 128 -1.27 21.57 -14.30
N LEU A 129 -1.09 20.24 -14.29
CA LEU A 129 -2.09 19.26 -13.84
C LEU A 129 -1.54 18.29 -12.78
N GLY A 130 -2.30 18.03 -11.71
CA GLY A 130 -1.96 17.06 -10.66
C GLY A 130 -2.87 15.82 -10.70
N LEU A 131 -2.32 14.62 -10.51
CA LEU A 131 -3.09 13.37 -10.47
C LEU A 131 -3.15 12.83 -9.04
N HIS A 132 -4.37 12.61 -8.53
CA HIS A 132 -4.63 12.05 -7.21
C HIS A 132 -5.38 10.72 -7.34
N THR A 133 -4.90 9.67 -6.66
CA THR A 133 -5.54 8.36 -6.58
C THR A 133 -6.02 8.09 -5.16
N ARG A 134 -7.31 7.76 -5.05
CA ARG A 134 -7.95 7.32 -3.81
C ARG A 134 -8.29 5.85 -3.96
N ILE A 135 -7.74 5.02 -3.09
CA ILE A 135 -8.00 3.59 -3.05
C ILE A 135 -8.60 3.32 -1.67
N GLU A 136 -9.82 2.80 -1.65
CA GLU A 136 -10.29 1.97 -0.54
C GLU A 136 -9.34 0.77 -0.56
N PRO A 137 -8.41 0.66 0.41
CA PRO A 137 -7.29 -0.29 0.31
C PRO A 137 -7.70 -1.76 0.20
N PHE A 138 -9.00 -2.07 0.23
CA PHE A 138 -9.50 -3.36 0.61
C PHE A 138 -10.56 -4.00 -0.36
N SER A 139 -11.16 -3.34 -1.38
CA SER A 139 -12.36 -3.92 -2.07
C SER A 139 -12.64 -3.72 -3.60
N GLY A 140 -11.84 -3.02 -4.40
CA GLY A 140 -12.22 -2.55 -5.77
C GLY A 140 -12.66 -3.53 -6.88
N CYS A 141 -12.61 -4.85 -6.71
CA CYS A 141 -13.14 -5.79 -7.74
C CYS A 141 -14.65 -6.04 -7.63
N PHE A 142 -15.23 -5.87 -6.44
CA PHE A 142 -16.64 -6.18 -6.19
C PHE A 142 -17.57 -5.05 -6.62
N GLU A 143 -17.09 -3.81 -6.57
CA GLU A 143 -17.84 -2.61 -6.97
C GLU A 143 -18.38 -2.73 -8.40
N THR A 144 -17.58 -3.23 -9.34
CA THR A 144 -18.04 -3.45 -10.74
C THR A 144 -19.19 -4.44 -10.84
N VAL A 145 -19.19 -5.49 -10.01
CA VAL A 145 -20.28 -6.46 -9.98
C VAL A 145 -21.52 -5.82 -9.38
N LEU A 146 -21.38 -5.09 -8.28
CA LEU A 146 -22.51 -4.46 -7.60
C LEU A 146 -23.16 -3.37 -8.48
N ASP A 147 -22.35 -2.52 -9.10
CA ASP A 147 -22.78 -1.44 -9.97
C ASP A 147 -23.58 -1.96 -11.17
N HIS A 148 -23.21 -3.10 -11.73
CA HIS A 148 -23.95 -3.71 -12.84
C HIS A 148 -25.43 -3.91 -12.49
N GLY A 149 -25.76 -4.45 -11.30
CA GLY A 149 -27.16 -4.67 -10.94
C GLY A 149 -27.93 -3.40 -10.62
N VAL A 150 -27.27 -2.37 -10.09
CA VAL A 150 -27.90 -1.06 -9.89
C VAL A 150 -28.18 -0.37 -11.23
N ASN A 151 -27.21 -0.38 -12.14
CA ASN A 151 -27.32 0.28 -13.45
C ASN A 151 -28.35 -0.37 -14.37
N GLU A 152 -28.47 -1.69 -14.32
CA GLU A 152 -29.47 -2.45 -15.08
C GLU A 152 -30.87 -2.43 -14.42
N GLY A 153 -31.04 -1.70 -13.31
CA GLY A 153 -32.31 -1.59 -12.59
C GLY A 153 -32.76 -2.91 -11.96
N LEU A 154 -31.82 -3.82 -11.67
CA LEU A 154 -32.11 -5.11 -11.04
C LEU A 154 -32.32 -4.99 -9.53
N TYR A 155 -31.81 -3.91 -8.94
CA TYR A 155 -31.85 -3.63 -7.51
C TYR A 155 -32.30 -2.20 -7.24
N ASP A 156 -33.31 -2.06 -6.38
CA ASP A 156 -33.84 -0.80 -5.89
C ASP A 156 -33.61 -0.69 -4.38
N VAL A 157 -32.78 0.28 -3.99
CA VAL A 157 -32.45 0.59 -2.58
C VAL A 157 -33.69 0.97 -1.78
N GLY A 158 -34.71 1.55 -2.43
CA GLY A 158 -35.96 1.93 -1.78
C GLY A 158 -36.88 0.74 -1.47
N ASN A 159 -36.56 -0.46 -1.98
CA ASN A 159 -37.39 -1.64 -1.83
C ASN A 159 -36.82 -2.59 -0.76
N THR A 160 -37.50 -2.65 0.39
CA THR A 160 -37.09 -3.47 1.53
C THR A 160 -36.91 -4.94 1.19
N LEU A 161 -37.80 -5.53 0.39
CA LEU A 161 -37.67 -6.94 -0.01
C LEU A 161 -36.41 -7.15 -0.85
N GLN A 162 -36.15 -6.25 -1.81
CA GLN A 162 -34.94 -6.32 -2.63
C GLN A 162 -33.68 -6.18 -1.80
N ASN A 163 -33.66 -5.25 -0.82
CA ASN A 163 -32.56 -5.08 0.13
C ASN A 163 -32.29 -6.36 0.93
N MET A 164 -33.34 -7.00 1.46
CA MET A 164 -33.19 -8.22 2.26
C MET A 164 -32.69 -9.41 1.42
N VAL A 165 -33.25 -9.61 0.21
CA VAL A 165 -32.77 -10.67 -0.69
C VAL A 165 -31.33 -10.39 -1.14
N PHE A 166 -30.98 -9.12 -1.35
CA PHE A 166 -29.63 -8.72 -1.73
C PHE A 166 -28.66 -9.03 -0.61
N ARG A 167 -28.95 -8.60 0.63
CA ARG A 167 -28.12 -8.89 1.82
C ARG A 167 -27.91 -10.40 1.97
N TRP A 168 -28.98 -11.19 1.85
CA TRP A 168 -28.94 -12.64 1.99
C TRP A 168 -28.06 -13.33 0.94
N VAL A 169 -28.08 -12.86 -0.33
CA VAL A 169 -27.29 -13.45 -1.41
C VAL A 169 -25.85 -12.91 -1.45
N PHE A 170 -25.68 -11.58 -1.39
CA PHE A 170 -24.41 -10.93 -1.66
C PHE A 170 -23.44 -10.95 -0.48
N ILE A 171 -23.92 -10.81 0.77
CA ILE A 171 -23.01 -10.74 1.93
C ILE A 171 -22.24 -12.06 2.10
N PRO A 172 -22.87 -13.24 2.10
CA PRO A 172 -22.14 -14.51 2.18
C PRO A 172 -21.19 -14.71 0.98
N TRP A 173 -21.62 -14.36 -0.24
CA TRP A 173 -20.76 -14.46 -1.42
C TRP A 173 -19.53 -13.56 -1.33
N LEU A 174 -19.70 -12.28 -0.94
CA LEU A 174 -18.59 -11.35 -0.74
C LEU A 174 -17.62 -11.87 0.31
N GLN A 175 -18.12 -12.43 1.42
CA GLN A 175 -17.28 -13.05 2.43
C GLN A 175 -16.47 -14.22 1.87
N CYS A 176 -17.09 -15.12 1.10
CA CYS A 176 -16.39 -16.24 0.45
C CYS A 176 -15.28 -15.77 -0.50
N GLU A 177 -15.52 -14.72 -1.29
CA GLU A 177 -14.53 -14.17 -2.21
C GLU A 177 -13.35 -13.50 -1.47
N LEU A 178 -13.65 -12.80 -0.36
CA LEU A 178 -12.62 -12.23 0.52
C LEU A 178 -11.77 -13.32 1.19
N ASP A 179 -12.39 -14.40 1.64
CA ASP A 179 -11.70 -15.57 2.20
C ASP A 179 -10.81 -16.25 1.15
N ALA A 180 -11.31 -16.40 -0.08
CA ALA A 180 -10.54 -16.93 -1.21
C ALA A 180 -9.36 -16.02 -1.55
N TYR A 181 -9.54 -14.70 -1.56
CA TYR A 181 -8.48 -13.72 -1.76
C TYR A 181 -7.42 -13.83 -0.66
N HIS A 182 -7.83 -13.84 0.61
CA HIS A 182 -6.95 -14.01 1.76
C HIS A 182 -6.10 -15.28 1.62
N ASN A 183 -6.75 -16.41 1.33
CA ASN A 183 -6.07 -17.69 1.15
C ASN A 183 -5.07 -17.64 -0.01
N ARG A 184 -5.46 -17.10 -1.17
CA ARG A 184 -4.56 -16.96 -2.32
C ARG A 184 -3.37 -16.09 -1.99
N VAL A 185 -3.59 -14.91 -1.41
CA VAL A 185 -2.51 -13.94 -1.13
C VAL A 185 -1.52 -14.49 -0.12
N ASN A 186 -1.99 -15.19 0.91
CA ASN A 186 -1.14 -15.72 1.97
C ASN A 186 -0.43 -17.03 1.60
N ASN A 187 -0.97 -17.78 0.64
CA ASN A 187 -0.37 -19.04 0.16
C ASN A 187 0.42 -18.88 -1.16
N THR A 188 0.44 -17.70 -1.78
CA THR A 188 1.25 -17.44 -2.98
C THR A 188 2.60 -16.83 -2.60
N ALA A 189 3.67 -17.46 -3.09
CA ALA A 189 5.03 -16.94 -2.92
C ALA A 189 5.18 -15.53 -3.51
N LYS A 190 5.70 -14.59 -2.73
CA LYS A 190 5.92 -13.22 -3.21
C LYS A 190 7.18 -13.15 -4.07
N GLN A 191 7.13 -12.32 -5.11
CA GLN A 191 8.27 -12.12 -6.00
C GLN A 191 9.49 -11.66 -5.19
N HIS A 192 10.60 -12.38 -5.39
CA HIS A 192 11.86 -12.08 -4.73
C HIS A 192 12.39 -10.70 -5.15
N ASN A 193 12.66 -9.84 -4.18
CA ASN A 193 13.26 -8.52 -4.39
C ASN A 193 14.58 -8.43 -3.64
N ARG A 194 15.69 -8.30 -4.39
CA ARG A 194 17.08 -8.26 -3.88
C ARG A 194 17.38 -7.06 -2.98
N ASN A 195 16.57 -6.01 -3.04
CA ASN A 195 16.75 -4.80 -2.23
C ASN A 195 15.94 -4.85 -0.92
N LYS A 196 15.16 -5.91 -0.68
CA LYS A 196 14.36 -6.09 0.54
C LYS A 196 15.02 -7.15 1.43
N MET A 197 15.29 -6.77 2.68
CA MET A 197 15.80 -7.65 3.74
C MET A 197 14.68 -8.49 4.42
N LEU A 198 13.45 -8.45 3.89
CA LEU A 198 12.33 -9.22 4.43
C LEU A 198 12.42 -10.67 3.97
N PRO A 199 11.89 -11.64 4.75
CA PRO A 199 11.82 -13.04 4.35
C PRO A 199 11.15 -13.20 2.98
N HIS A 200 11.74 -14.05 2.15
CA HIS A 200 11.23 -14.38 0.84
C HIS A 200 10.63 -15.79 0.86
N GLY A 201 9.40 -15.91 0.38
CA GLY A 201 8.68 -17.18 0.43
C GLY A 201 7.18 -16.97 0.44
N VAL A 202 6.47 -18.05 0.74
CA VAL A 202 5.02 -18.04 0.95
C VAL A 202 4.74 -17.45 2.33
N PRO A 203 3.92 -16.38 2.45
CA PRO A 203 3.64 -15.74 3.73
C PRO A 203 3.17 -16.71 4.83
N SER A 204 2.27 -17.66 4.53
CA SER A 204 1.80 -18.63 5.51
C SER A 204 2.93 -19.53 6.02
N HIS A 205 3.82 -20.02 5.14
CA HIS A 205 4.93 -20.86 5.56
C HIS A 205 5.96 -20.11 6.40
N ILE A 206 6.25 -18.84 6.03
CA ILE A 206 7.12 -17.97 6.83
C ILE A 206 6.50 -17.71 8.19
N TYR A 207 5.18 -17.52 8.24
CA TYR A 207 4.46 -17.37 9.49
C TYR A 207 4.62 -18.65 10.32
N ASP A 208 4.27 -19.83 9.80
CA ASP A 208 4.22 -21.07 10.60
C ASP A 208 5.60 -21.63 10.99
N SER A 209 6.61 -21.50 10.12
CA SER A 209 7.95 -22.04 10.33
C SER A 209 9.05 -21.00 10.02
N PRO A 210 9.13 -19.90 10.78
CA PRO A 210 10.06 -18.79 10.48
C PRO A 210 11.54 -19.22 10.49
N GLN A 211 11.90 -20.25 11.26
CA GLN A 211 13.24 -20.82 11.32
C GLN A 211 13.72 -21.37 9.97
N ASP A 212 12.82 -21.92 9.16
CA ASP A 212 13.15 -22.50 7.85
C ASP A 212 13.50 -21.41 6.82
N PHE A 213 13.12 -20.15 7.11
CA PHE A 213 13.38 -18.97 6.29
C PHE A 213 14.48 -18.07 6.88
N ASN A 214 15.25 -18.57 7.87
CA ASN A 214 16.26 -17.80 8.62
C ASN A 214 15.69 -16.52 9.24
N THR A 215 14.44 -16.59 9.72
CA THR A 215 13.77 -15.45 10.37
C THR A 215 13.43 -15.75 11.82
N LEU A 216 13.36 -14.69 12.61
CA LEU A 216 12.98 -14.76 14.02
C LEU A 216 11.46 -14.73 14.15
N ASP A 217 10.93 -15.53 15.06
CA ASP A 217 9.51 -15.49 15.42
C ASP A 217 9.26 -14.42 16.48
N PHE A 218 8.36 -13.50 16.18
CA PHE A 218 7.90 -12.44 17.10
C PHE A 218 6.41 -12.55 17.43
N LYS A 219 5.78 -13.69 17.12
CA LYS A 219 4.36 -13.90 17.42
C LYS A 219 4.11 -13.80 18.92
N VAL A 220 3.02 -13.11 19.24
CA VAL A 220 2.38 -13.22 20.55
C VAL A 220 1.35 -14.33 20.43
N ILE A 221 1.61 -15.46 21.09
CA ILE A 221 0.64 -16.55 21.13
C ILE A 221 -0.54 -16.09 21.97
N ILE A 222 -1.68 -15.90 21.32
CA ILE A 222 -2.93 -15.57 21.97
C ILE A 222 -3.56 -16.89 22.43
N ASP A 223 -3.95 -16.97 23.70
CA ASP A 223 -4.70 -18.11 24.21
C ASP A 223 -6.09 -18.14 23.57
N HIS A 224 -6.31 -19.10 22.68
CA HIS A 224 -7.57 -19.24 21.96
C HIS A 224 -8.73 -19.56 22.91
N ASP A 225 -8.48 -20.32 23.99
CA ASP A 225 -9.51 -20.62 24.99
C ASP A 225 -9.95 -19.35 25.72
N GLY A 226 -9.00 -18.46 26.03
CA GLY A 226 -9.26 -17.14 26.62
C GLY A 226 -10.05 -16.21 25.68
N VAL A 227 -9.72 -16.18 24.38
CA VAL A 227 -10.49 -15.41 23.39
C VAL A 227 -11.91 -15.95 23.27
N ASP A 228 -12.09 -17.26 23.22
CA ASP A 228 -13.41 -17.88 23.14
C ASP A 228 -14.23 -17.64 24.41
N GLN A 229 -13.59 -17.62 25.58
CA GLN A 229 -14.23 -17.20 26.83
C GLN A 229 -14.69 -15.74 26.79
N VAL A 230 -13.86 -14.81 26.30
CA VAL A 230 -14.23 -13.39 26.12
C VAL A 230 -15.39 -13.26 25.13
N ARG A 231 -15.36 -13.99 24.01
CA ARG A 231 -16.48 -14.01 23.06
C ARG A 231 -17.75 -14.51 23.73
N LYS A 232 -17.71 -15.62 24.47
CA LYS A 232 -18.88 -16.15 25.20
C LYS A 232 -19.39 -15.19 26.29
N LEU A 233 -18.49 -14.42 26.91
CA LEU A 233 -18.83 -13.52 28.01
C LEU A 233 -19.47 -12.21 27.53
N TYR A 234 -18.97 -11.62 26.44
CA TYR A 234 -19.38 -10.28 25.99
C TYR A 234 -20.20 -10.29 24.70
N ILE A 235 -20.15 -11.36 23.92
CA ILE A 235 -20.90 -11.46 22.67
C ILE A 235 -22.08 -12.38 22.92
N ASN A 236 -23.28 -11.81 22.95
CA ASN A 236 -24.50 -12.60 22.91
C ASN A 236 -24.65 -13.18 21.48
N PRO A 237 -24.53 -14.51 21.29
CA PRO A 237 -24.61 -15.13 19.96
C PRO A 237 -26.02 -15.05 19.36
N SER A 238 -27.05 -14.79 20.17
CA SER A 238 -28.43 -14.59 19.74
C SER A 238 -28.76 -13.11 19.52
N HIS A 239 -27.76 -12.23 19.50
CA HIS A 239 -27.98 -10.80 19.25
C HIS A 239 -28.32 -10.55 17.78
N VAL A 240 -29.38 -9.77 17.53
CA VAL A 240 -29.91 -9.46 16.19
C VAL A 240 -28.90 -8.83 15.22
N VAL A 241 -27.83 -8.23 15.75
CA VAL A 241 -26.72 -7.67 14.94
C VAL A 241 -26.01 -8.72 14.06
N PHE A 242 -26.10 -10.01 14.44
CA PHE A 242 -25.51 -11.10 13.66
C PHE A 242 -26.45 -11.65 12.58
N ASP A 243 -27.71 -11.23 12.59
CA ASP A 243 -28.69 -11.64 11.60
C ASP A 243 -28.56 -10.77 10.34
N ILE A 244 -28.12 -11.38 9.23
CA ILE A 244 -28.02 -10.70 7.92
C ILE A 244 -29.40 -10.18 7.45
N VAL A 245 -30.44 -10.93 7.79
CA VAL A 245 -31.86 -10.62 7.61
C VAL A 245 -32.64 -11.21 8.78
N PRO A 246 -33.86 -10.71 9.10
CA PRO A 246 -34.70 -11.28 10.14
C PRO A 246 -34.83 -12.81 10.02
N PRO A 247 -34.64 -13.60 11.10
CA PRO A 247 -34.57 -15.06 11.01
C PRO A 247 -35.78 -15.73 10.35
N THR A 248 -36.98 -15.20 10.57
CA THR A 248 -38.22 -15.69 9.94
C THR A 248 -38.19 -15.53 8.42
N LEU A 249 -37.72 -14.39 7.94
CA LEU A 249 -37.52 -14.12 6.51
C LEU A 249 -36.36 -14.94 5.96
N GLY A 250 -35.23 -15.03 6.68
CA GLY A 250 -34.07 -15.82 6.28
C GLY A 250 -34.40 -17.30 6.06
N ASN A 251 -35.18 -17.91 6.95
CA ASN A 251 -35.65 -19.29 6.81
C ASN A 251 -36.58 -19.47 5.60
N PHE A 252 -37.41 -18.47 5.30
CA PHE A 252 -38.28 -18.48 4.13
C PHE A 252 -37.49 -18.36 2.83
N ILE A 253 -36.53 -17.43 2.77
CA ILE A 253 -35.62 -17.26 1.64
C ILE A 253 -34.82 -18.55 1.40
N GLN A 254 -34.29 -19.17 2.47
CA GLN A 254 -33.58 -20.44 2.40
C GLN A 254 -34.47 -21.54 1.81
N HIS A 255 -35.73 -21.66 2.27
CA HIS A 255 -36.65 -22.64 1.71
C HIS A 255 -36.89 -22.44 0.21
N CYS A 256 -37.10 -21.19 -0.24
CA CYS A 256 -37.24 -20.88 -1.66
C CYS A 256 -35.97 -21.21 -2.45
N TYR A 257 -34.80 -20.91 -1.89
CA TYR A 257 -33.50 -21.21 -2.49
C TYR A 257 -33.26 -22.72 -2.60
N ASP A 258 -33.70 -23.51 -1.61
CA ASP A 258 -33.63 -24.97 -1.64
C ASP A 258 -34.52 -25.55 -2.76
N GLN A 259 -35.72 -24.99 -2.96
CA GLN A 259 -36.61 -25.39 -4.07
C GLN A 259 -36.01 -25.08 -5.45
N MET A 260 -35.14 -24.07 -5.53
CA MET A 260 -34.39 -23.74 -6.75
C MET A 260 -33.19 -24.68 -6.99
N GLY A 261 -32.93 -25.64 -6.11
CA GLY A 261 -31.82 -26.58 -6.21
C GLY A 261 -30.48 -26.03 -5.74
N CYS A 262 -30.48 -25.01 -4.87
CA CYS A 262 -29.28 -24.41 -4.27
C CYS A 262 -28.19 -24.00 -5.28
N PRO A 263 -28.50 -23.14 -6.27
CA PRO A 263 -27.57 -22.79 -7.34
C PRO A 263 -26.32 -22.07 -6.81
N GLU A 264 -25.12 -22.51 -7.21
CA GLU A 264 -23.86 -21.91 -6.75
C GLU A 264 -23.76 -20.40 -7.07
N VAL A 265 -23.39 -19.62 -6.05
CA VAL A 265 -23.24 -18.17 -6.13
C VAL A 265 -21.79 -17.83 -6.42
N THR A 266 -21.53 -17.34 -7.64
CA THR A 266 -20.21 -16.97 -8.13
C THR A 266 -20.25 -15.54 -8.67
N HIS A 267 -19.08 -14.97 -8.96
CA HIS A 267 -18.97 -13.63 -9.57
C HIS A 267 -19.82 -13.43 -10.84
N SER A 268 -20.07 -14.47 -11.65
CA SER A 268 -20.90 -14.36 -12.87
C SER A 268 -22.36 -14.78 -12.66
N SER A 269 -22.67 -15.55 -11.61
CA SER A 269 -24.02 -16.07 -11.36
C SER A 269 -24.79 -15.29 -10.28
N VAL A 270 -24.12 -14.50 -9.44
CA VAL A 270 -24.72 -13.85 -8.25
C VAL A 270 -25.99 -13.05 -8.55
N TRP A 271 -25.99 -12.23 -9.61
CA TRP A 271 -27.18 -11.47 -10.02
C TRP A 271 -28.29 -12.35 -10.59
N THR A 272 -27.94 -13.44 -11.27
CA THR A 272 -28.93 -14.38 -11.81
C THR A 272 -29.63 -15.13 -10.68
N VAL A 273 -28.86 -15.59 -9.69
CA VAL A 273 -29.40 -16.23 -8.48
C VAL A 273 -30.29 -15.25 -7.72
N TYR A 274 -29.81 -14.03 -7.50
CA TYR A 274 -30.59 -12.96 -6.85
C TYR A 274 -31.94 -12.73 -7.55
N ARG A 275 -31.96 -12.54 -8.87
CA ARG A 275 -33.21 -12.28 -9.62
C ARG A 275 -34.18 -13.45 -9.58
N ASN A 276 -33.68 -14.67 -9.75
CA ASN A 276 -34.51 -15.86 -9.71
C ASN A 276 -35.16 -16.03 -8.33
N LEU A 277 -34.38 -15.83 -7.27
CA LEU A 277 -34.85 -15.92 -5.90
C LEU A 277 -35.87 -14.81 -5.60
N LEU A 278 -35.60 -13.58 -6.01
CA LEU A 278 -36.54 -12.46 -5.88
C LEU A 278 -37.86 -12.74 -6.61
N SER A 279 -37.81 -13.29 -7.84
CA SER A 279 -39.00 -13.65 -8.60
C SER A 279 -39.83 -14.73 -7.91
N VAL A 280 -39.20 -15.75 -7.32
CA VAL A 280 -39.91 -16.80 -6.56
C VAL A 280 -40.58 -16.21 -5.33
N LEU A 281 -39.88 -15.32 -4.61
CA LEU A 281 -40.42 -14.67 -3.42
C LEU A 281 -41.60 -13.75 -3.74
N GLN A 282 -41.55 -13.00 -4.85
CA GLN A 282 -42.63 -12.13 -5.31
C GLN A 282 -43.89 -12.91 -5.74
N LEU A 283 -43.72 -14.14 -6.22
CA LEU A 283 -44.83 -15.02 -6.60
C LEU A 283 -45.41 -15.82 -5.43
N ALA A 284 -44.76 -15.79 -4.26
CA ALA A 284 -45.23 -16.51 -3.09
C ALA A 284 -46.32 -15.71 -2.37
N ASP A 285 -47.53 -16.27 -2.28
CA ASP A 285 -48.70 -15.66 -1.62
C ASP A 285 -48.54 -15.44 -0.10
N ASN A 286 -47.45 -15.94 0.51
CA ASN A 286 -47.22 -15.97 1.96
C ASN A 286 -45.86 -15.34 2.36
N ILE A 287 -45.50 -14.19 1.79
CA ILE A 287 -44.35 -13.44 2.34
C ILE A 287 -44.69 -13.07 3.80
N PRO A 288 -43.87 -13.47 4.80
CA PRO A 288 -44.13 -13.12 6.19
C PRO A 288 -44.36 -11.60 6.34
N PRO A 289 -45.35 -11.14 7.15
CA PRO A 289 -45.68 -9.72 7.30
C PRO A 289 -44.56 -8.83 7.87
N THR A 290 -43.40 -9.40 8.16
CA THR A 290 -42.21 -8.73 8.71
C THR A 290 -41.69 -7.56 7.86
N LEU A 291 -42.24 -7.34 6.66
CA LEU A 291 -41.89 -6.22 5.77
C LEU A 291 -42.58 -4.89 6.10
N LEU A 292 -43.48 -4.83 7.10
CA LEU A 292 -44.31 -3.63 7.32
C LEU A 292 -43.95 -2.76 8.53
N ASP A 293 -42.98 -3.12 9.37
CA ASP A 293 -42.71 -2.34 10.61
C ASP A 293 -41.24 -2.12 10.97
N GLU A 294 -40.29 -2.53 10.12
CA GLU A 294 -38.88 -2.16 10.29
C GLU A 294 -38.59 -0.90 9.47
N THR A 295 -38.95 0.27 10.01
CA THR A 295 -38.05 1.43 9.85
C THR A 295 -36.66 0.91 10.18
N GLU A 296 -35.68 1.04 9.27
CA GLU A 296 -34.29 0.74 9.59
C GLU A 296 -34.03 1.31 10.99
N PRO A 297 -33.66 0.47 11.98
CA PRO A 297 -33.45 0.98 13.32
C PRO A 297 -32.47 2.12 13.17
N ASN A 298 -32.86 3.31 13.60
CA ASN A 298 -31.94 4.44 13.67
C ASN A 298 -30.68 3.89 14.36
N GLU A 299 -29.47 4.24 13.92
CA GLU A 299 -28.25 3.75 14.60
C GLU A 299 -28.28 4.05 16.11
N ASP A 300 -29.07 5.06 16.51
CA ASP A 300 -29.40 5.45 17.88
C ASP A 300 -30.40 4.53 18.62
N ASP A 301 -31.20 3.73 17.90
CA ASP A 301 -32.25 2.83 18.44
C ASP A 301 -31.77 1.38 18.62
N VAL A 302 -30.60 1.01 18.09
CA VAL A 302 -29.98 -0.29 18.38
C VAL A 302 -29.37 -0.22 19.78
N PRO A 303 -29.88 -0.97 20.77
CA PRO A 303 -29.34 -0.92 22.11
C PRO A 303 -27.86 -1.33 22.07
N LEU A 304 -27.01 -0.51 22.69
CA LEU A 304 -25.61 -0.85 22.91
C LEU A 304 -25.52 -2.23 23.59
N LEU A 305 -24.51 -3.01 23.20
CA LEU A 305 -24.19 -4.26 23.88
C LEU A 305 -24.11 -4.02 25.40
N GLU A 306 -24.66 -4.94 26.19
CA GLU A 306 -24.74 -4.82 27.64
C GLU A 306 -23.33 -4.58 28.24
N GLY A 307 -23.11 -3.41 28.84
CA GLY A 307 -21.80 -2.97 29.36
C GLY A 307 -21.01 -2.00 28.46
N CYS A 308 -21.50 -1.68 27.25
CA CYS A 308 -20.95 -0.63 26.39
C CYS A 308 -21.61 0.73 26.66
N SER A 309 -20.83 1.82 26.56
CA SER A 309 -21.32 3.20 26.62
C SER A 309 -20.86 3.96 25.38
N TYR A 310 -21.65 4.93 24.93
CA TYR A 310 -21.23 5.83 23.86
C TYR A 310 -19.94 6.55 24.28
N LEU A 311 -18.94 6.54 23.39
CA LEU A 311 -17.74 7.35 23.58
C LEU A 311 -18.15 8.83 23.69
N PRO A 312 -17.57 9.61 24.62
CA PRO A 312 -17.88 11.03 24.72
C PRO A 312 -17.42 11.74 23.44
N PHE A 313 -18.35 11.98 22.52
CA PHE A 313 -18.13 12.94 21.45
C PHE A 313 -17.98 14.30 22.11
N CYS A 314 -16.77 14.87 22.07
CA CYS A 314 -16.55 16.27 22.42
C CYS A 314 -17.36 17.15 21.46
N LYS A 315 -18.60 17.45 21.82
CA LYS A 315 -19.32 18.61 21.31
C LYS A 315 -18.66 19.84 21.94
N GLU A 316 -17.56 20.30 21.36
CA GLU A 316 -17.06 21.69 21.51
C GLU A 316 -15.79 21.91 20.67
N SER A 317 -15.97 22.43 19.46
CA SER A 317 -15.08 23.47 18.94
C SER A 317 -15.86 24.39 18.00
N ASN A 318 -16.75 25.19 18.58
CA ASN A 318 -17.00 26.52 18.03
C ASN A 318 -15.75 27.37 18.29
N GLY A 319 -14.77 27.28 17.40
CA GLY A 319 -13.58 28.13 17.39
C GLY A 319 -13.28 28.52 15.95
N PRO A 320 -13.06 29.81 15.64
CA PRO A 320 -12.92 30.26 14.27
C PRO A 320 -11.49 30.03 13.79
N TYR A 321 -11.29 29.12 12.86
CA TYR A 321 -10.16 29.09 11.94
C TYR A 321 -10.58 28.56 10.58
#